data_AF-A0A3A5K3H5-F1
#
_entry.id   AF-A0A3A5K3H5-F1
#
_cell.length_a   1.000
_cell.length_b   1.000
_cell.length_c   1.000
_cell.angle_alpha   90.00
_cell.angle_beta   90.00
_cell.angle_gamma   90.00
#
_symmetry.space_group_name_H-M   'P 1'
#
loop_
_entity.id
_entity.type
_entity.pdbx_description
1 polymer ?
#
loop_
_entity_poly.entity_id
_entity_poly.type
_entity_poly.pdbx_seq_one_letter_code
_entity_poly.pdbx_strand_id
1 'polypeptide(L)'
;MGLGREQEVEIRRPPRFVPGERVRATRHIKNDGTFPGRQIGENLVRKGDEGYVRDVGTFLQQFFIYAVEWIDRGTVVGMRARELRSLDKVEAPCRTDSTVNEGTAR
;
A
#
# COMPACT_ATOMS: atom_id res chain seq x y z
N MET A 1 24.11 -24.70 9.19
CA MET A 1 23.58 -24.79 7.81
C MET A 1 22.25 -24.05 7.81
N GLY A 2 22.27 -22.77 7.40
CA GLY A 2 21.12 -21.86 7.56
C GLY A 2 20.01 -22.20 6.59
N LEU A 3 18.95 -22.84 7.08
CA LEU A 3 17.75 -23.12 6.30
C LEU A 3 17.13 -21.76 5.94
N GLY A 4 17.10 -21.48 4.64
CA GLY A 4 16.63 -20.22 4.09
C GLY A 4 15.28 -19.86 4.67
N ARG A 5 15.13 -18.58 5.06
CA ARG A 5 13.86 -17.95 5.46
C ARG A 5 12.71 -18.52 4.60
N GLU A 6 11.96 -19.46 5.15
CA GLU A 6 10.75 -19.96 4.51
C GLU A 6 9.81 -18.75 4.48
N GLN A 7 9.68 -18.12 3.31
CA GLN A 7 8.83 -16.95 3.18
C GLN A 7 7.40 -17.45 3.39
N GLU A 8 6.80 -17.05 4.52
CA GLU A 8 5.48 -17.48 4.95
C GLU A 8 4.48 -17.39 3.79
N VAL A 9 3.72 -18.46 3.54
CA VAL A 9 2.70 -18.53 2.49
C VAL A 9 1.55 -17.59 2.88
N GLU A 10 1.62 -16.34 2.41
CA GLU A 10 0.65 -15.27 2.72
C GLU A 10 -0.77 -15.66 2.25
N ILE A 11 -0.88 -16.45 1.17
CA ILE A 11 -2.17 -16.87 0.61
C ILE A 11 -3.01 -17.80 1.49
N ARG A 12 -2.43 -18.38 2.56
CA ARG A 12 -3.19 -19.22 3.51
C ARG A 12 -4.10 -18.39 4.41
N ARG A 13 -3.91 -17.06 4.46
CA ARG A 13 -4.76 -16.12 5.18
C ARG A 13 -5.64 -15.35 4.19
N PRO A 14 -6.76 -14.77 4.64
CA PRO A 14 -7.54 -13.88 3.79
C PRO A 14 -6.69 -12.69 3.32
N PRO A 15 -6.97 -12.13 2.12
CA PRO A 15 -6.29 -10.95 1.63
C PRO A 15 -6.46 -9.78 2.62
N ARG A 16 -5.40 -8.98 2.77
CA ARG A 16 -5.38 -7.86 3.73
C ARG A 16 -6.16 -6.65 3.23
N PHE A 17 -6.31 -6.51 1.92
CA PHE A 17 -6.96 -5.40 1.26
C PHE A 17 -7.98 -5.94 0.26
N VAL A 18 -9.06 -5.18 0.04
CA VAL A 18 -10.10 -5.51 -0.94
C VAL A 18 -10.09 -4.55 -2.13
N PRO A 19 -10.56 -4.98 -3.32
CA PRO A 19 -10.79 -4.07 -4.44
C PRO A 19 -11.69 -2.89 -4.02
N GLY A 20 -11.30 -1.67 -4.36
CA GLY A 20 -11.94 -0.42 -3.96
C GLY A 20 -11.34 0.24 -2.72
N GLU A 21 -10.47 -0.45 -1.96
CA GLU A 21 -9.88 0.11 -0.74
C GLU A 21 -8.80 1.15 -1.02
N ARG A 22 -8.82 2.24 -0.24
CA ARG A 22 -7.77 3.28 -0.25
C ARG A 22 -6.53 2.79 0.45
N VAL A 23 -5.41 2.80 -0.26
CA VAL A 23 -4.11 2.41 0.27
C VAL A 23 -3.05 3.46 0.00
N ARG A 24 -2.04 3.48 0.86
CA ARG A 24 -0.87 4.36 0.77
C ARG A 24 0.40 3.54 0.61
N ALA A 25 1.27 3.95 -0.31
CA ALA A 25 2.59 3.35 -0.48
C ALA A 25 3.49 3.70 0.72
N THR A 26 4.01 2.69 1.39
CA THR A 26 4.98 2.88 2.49
C THR A 26 6.43 2.83 2.01
N ARG A 27 6.65 2.29 0.81
CA ARG A 27 7.96 2.10 0.18
C ARG A 27 7.96 2.66 -1.23
N HIS A 28 9.13 3.10 -1.68
CA HIS A 28 9.36 3.48 -3.07
C HIS A 28 9.52 2.22 -3.91
N ILE A 29 8.77 2.13 -5.01
CA ILE A 29 8.88 1.02 -5.96
C ILE A 29 9.54 1.52 -7.23
N LYS A 30 10.54 0.76 -7.67
CA LYS A 30 11.26 0.96 -8.92
C LYS A 30 10.86 -0.14 -9.90
N ASN A 31 10.82 0.21 -11.18
CA ASN A 31 10.57 -0.76 -12.22
C ASN A 31 11.73 -1.76 -12.32
N ASP A 32 11.46 -3.04 -12.10
CA ASP A 32 12.44 -4.12 -12.26
C ASP A 32 12.56 -4.60 -13.73
N GLY A 33 11.78 -3.99 -14.64
CA GLY A 33 11.72 -4.34 -16.07
C GLY A 33 10.42 -5.06 -16.47
N THR A 34 9.55 -5.35 -15.51
CA THR A 34 8.22 -5.96 -15.77
C THR A 34 7.16 -4.92 -16.16
N PHE A 35 7.36 -3.64 -15.87
CA PHE A 35 6.39 -2.60 -16.20
C PHE A 35 6.62 -2.05 -17.62
N PRO A 36 5.64 -2.16 -18.53
CA PRO A 36 5.78 -1.70 -19.91
C PRO A 36 5.82 -0.16 -19.99
N GLY A 37 6.64 0.37 -20.90
CA GLY A 37 6.69 1.81 -21.19
C GLY A 37 7.46 2.67 -20.18
N ARG A 38 8.18 2.07 -19.22
CA ARG A 38 9.03 2.78 -18.25
C ARG A 38 10.43 2.19 -18.23
N GLN A 39 11.45 3.02 -18.00
CA GLN A 39 12.83 2.52 -17.95
C GLN A 39 13.06 1.62 -16.73
N ILE A 40 13.98 0.67 -16.86
CA ILE A 40 14.43 -0.15 -15.73
C ILE A 40 15.06 0.77 -14.68
N GLY A 41 14.66 0.62 -13.42
CA GLY A 41 15.10 1.47 -12.31
C GLY A 41 14.29 2.76 -12.12
N GLU A 42 13.36 3.10 -13.03
CA GLU A 42 12.51 4.28 -12.90
C GLU A 42 11.54 4.13 -11.71
N ASN A 43 11.36 5.20 -10.94
CA ASN A 43 10.43 5.21 -9.81
C ASN A 43 8.98 5.23 -10.29
N LEU A 44 8.30 4.09 -10.14
CA LEU A 44 6.88 3.95 -10.46
C LEU A 44 5.99 4.52 -9.35
N VAL A 45 6.36 4.30 -8.09
CA VAL A 45 5.59 4.71 -6.91
C VAL A 45 6.53 5.31 -5.88
N ARG A 46 6.12 6.42 -5.25
CA ARG A 46 6.85 7.04 -4.15
C ARG A 46 6.24 6.72 -2.79
N LYS A 47 7.08 6.76 -1.76
CA LYS A 47 6.58 6.65 -0.38
C LYS A 47 5.66 7.83 -0.13
N GLY A 48 4.44 7.52 0.27
CA GLY A 48 3.43 8.50 0.60
C GLY A 48 2.36 8.67 -0.47
N ASP A 49 2.55 8.12 -1.67
CA ASP A 49 1.54 8.13 -2.73
C ASP A 49 0.29 7.39 -2.26
N GLU A 50 -0.87 7.91 -2.66
CA GLU A 50 -2.18 7.31 -2.40
C GLU A 50 -2.73 6.70 -3.68
N GLY A 51 -3.38 5.54 -3.53
CA GLY A 51 -3.99 4.82 -4.63
C GLY A 51 -5.15 3.96 -4.16
N TYR A 52 -5.82 3.34 -5.13
CA TYR A 52 -6.93 2.44 -4.89
C TYR A 52 -6.58 1.04 -5.36
N VAL A 53 -6.89 0.03 -4.54
CA VAL A 53 -6.74 -1.37 -4.95
C VAL A 53 -7.78 -1.64 -6.04
N ARG A 54 -7.33 -2.03 -7.24
CA ARG A 54 -8.22 -2.45 -8.33
C ARG A 54 -8.50 -3.95 -8.32
N ASP A 55 -7.49 -4.75 -8.02
CA ASP A 55 -7.59 -6.21 -8.07
C ASP A 55 -6.59 -6.87 -7.12
N VAL A 56 -6.86 -8.12 -6.72
CA VAL A 56 -6.01 -8.91 -5.84
C VAL A 56 -5.61 -10.21 -6.55
N GLY A 57 -4.38 -10.23 -7.02
CA GLY A 57 -3.77 -11.42 -7.61
C GLY A 57 -2.96 -12.23 -6.61
N THR A 58 -2.54 -13.41 -7.06
CA THR A 58 -1.58 -14.26 -6.33
C THR A 58 -0.36 -14.56 -7.18
N PHE A 59 0.83 -14.53 -6.60
CA PHE A 59 2.07 -14.91 -7.28
C PHE A 59 2.65 -16.19 -6.66
N LEU A 60 3.02 -17.14 -7.53
CA LEU A 60 3.55 -18.47 -7.18
C LEU A 60 2.69 -19.24 -6.15
N GLN A 61 1.40 -18.89 -6.01
CA GLN A 61 0.53 -19.41 -4.95
C GLN A 61 1.16 -19.26 -3.54
N GLN A 62 1.98 -18.23 -3.33
CA GLN A 62 2.65 -17.97 -2.06
C GLN A 62 2.41 -16.54 -1.58
N PHE A 63 2.30 -15.59 -2.50
CA PHE A 63 2.19 -14.16 -2.18
C PHE A 63 0.92 -13.54 -2.75
N PHE A 64 0.28 -12.66 -2.00
CA PHE A 64 -0.73 -11.76 -2.56
C PHE A 64 -0.06 -10.56 -3.24
N ILE A 65 -0.51 -10.26 -4.45
CA ILE A 65 -0.11 -9.09 -5.22
C ILE A 65 -1.34 -8.22 -5.42
N TYR A 66 -1.32 -7.02 -4.86
CA TYR A 66 -2.40 -6.05 -4.96
C TYR A 66 -2.11 -5.14 -6.15
N ALA A 67 -2.97 -5.16 -7.15
CA ALA A 67 -2.92 -4.22 -8.26
C ALA A 67 -3.49 -2.88 -7.78
N VAL A 68 -2.63 -1.89 -7.54
CA VAL A 68 -3.02 -0.57 -7.05
C VAL A 68 -2.92 0.44 -8.18
N GLU A 69 -4.00 1.18 -8.41
CA GLU A 69 -4.03 2.34 -9.31
C GLU A 69 -3.62 3.60 -8.53
N TRP A 70 -2.53 4.23 -8.96
CA TRP A 70 -1.96 5.42 -8.34
C TRP A 70 -2.50 6.66 -9.03
N ILE A 71 -3.26 7.48 -8.29
CA ILE A 71 -3.99 8.63 -8.84
C ILE A 71 -3.03 9.71 -9.35
N ASP A 72 -1.94 9.95 -8.61
CA ASP A 72 -0.93 10.98 -8.93
C ASP A 72 -0.27 10.75 -10.30
N ARG A 73 -0.07 9.48 -10.66
CA ARG A 73 0.67 9.08 -11.87
C ARG A 73 -0.19 8.45 -12.96
N GLY A 74 -1.41 8.03 -12.64
CA GLY A 74 -2.30 7.28 -13.53
C GLY A 74 -1.76 5.91 -13.93
N THR A 75 -0.97 5.27 -13.07
CA THR A 75 -0.35 3.96 -13.35
C THR A 75 -0.89 2.88 -12.41
N VAL A 76 -0.99 1.64 -12.91
CA VAL A 76 -1.42 0.49 -12.12
C VAL A 76 -0.22 -0.39 -11.80
N VAL A 77 0.17 -0.49 -10.53
CA VAL A 77 1.37 -1.25 -10.12
C VAL A 77 0.99 -2.32 -9.11
N GLY A 78 1.48 -3.54 -9.34
CA GLY A 78 1.35 -4.66 -8.40
C GLY A 78 2.30 -4.51 -7.21
N MET A 79 1.77 -4.49 -5.99
CA MET A 79 2.57 -4.37 -4.76
C MET A 79 2.19 -5.46 -3.76
N ARG A 80 3.14 -5.84 -2.87
CA ARG A 80 2.85 -6.81 -1.81
C ARG A 80 2.14 -6.15 -0.63
N ALA A 81 1.47 -6.97 0.18
CA ALA A 81 0.75 -6.47 1.36
C ALA A 81 1.62 -5.66 2.31
N ARG A 82 2.88 -6.08 2.51
CA ARG A 82 3.85 -5.43 3.42
C ARG A 82 4.33 -4.05 2.95
N GLU A 83 4.03 -3.67 1.72
CA GLU A 83 4.48 -2.42 1.10
C GLU A 83 3.37 -1.36 1.06
N LEU A 84 2.13 -1.79 1.36
CA LEU A 84 0.92 -0.97 1.36
C LEU A 84 0.40 -0.77 2.79
N ARG A 85 -0.29 0.34 3.00
CA ARG A 85 -1.00 0.64 4.25
C ARG A 85 -2.43 1.08 3.93
N SER A 86 -3.41 0.46 4.57
CA SER A 86 -4.82 0.87 4.45
C SER A 86 -5.00 2.27 5.02
N LEU A 87 -5.73 3.11 4.31
CA LEU A 87 -6.22 4.40 4.80
C LEU A 87 -7.71 4.34 5.15
N ASP A 88 -8.43 3.33 4.68
CA ASP A 88 -9.85 3.15 5.02
C ASP A 88 -10.03 2.43 6.35
N LYS A 89 -9.16 1.45 6.61
CA LYS A 89 -9.06 0.73 7.89
C LYS A 89 -8.33 1.54 8.96
N VAL A 90 -8.68 2.81 9.06
CA VAL A 90 -8.35 3.66 10.21
C VAL A 90 -9.17 3.11 11.36
N GLU A 91 -8.52 2.35 12.25
CA GLU A 91 -8.91 2.41 13.66
C GLU A 91 -9.01 3.90 13.98
N ALA A 92 -10.24 4.34 14.32
CA ALA A 92 -10.57 5.73 14.58
C ALA A 92 -9.40 6.41 15.33
N PRO A 93 -8.80 7.50 14.83
CA PRO A 93 -7.92 8.27 15.67
C PRO A 93 -8.84 8.80 16.76
N CYS A 94 -8.57 8.40 18.01
CA CYS A 94 -9.15 9.04 19.17
C CYS A 94 -9.06 10.56 18.95
N ARG A 95 -10.22 11.20 19.08
CA ARG A 95 -10.50 12.61 18.77
C ARG A 95 -9.32 13.50 19.19
N THR A 96 -8.82 14.29 18.26
CA THR A 96 -8.04 15.49 18.59
C THR A 96 -8.99 16.46 19.29
N ASP A 97 -9.00 16.42 20.62
CA ASP A 97 -9.57 17.48 21.44
C ASP A 97 -8.80 18.76 21.11
N SER A 98 -9.47 19.62 20.35
CA SER A 98 -8.94 20.92 20.00
C SER A 98 -9.01 21.77 21.27
N THR A 99 -7.85 22.10 21.83
CA THR A 99 -7.70 23.17 22.80
C THR A 99 -8.18 24.48 22.17
N VAL A 100 -9.46 24.79 22.36
CA VAL A 100 -9.98 26.14 22.12
C VAL A 100 -9.65 26.94 23.37
N ASN A 101 -8.62 27.75 23.26
CA ASN A 101 -8.34 28.87 24.14
C ASN A 101 -9.50 29.88 24.03
N GLU A 102 -10.26 30.05 25.11
CA GLU A 102 -11.12 31.22 25.29
C GLU A 102 -10.63 32.03 26.49
N GLY A 103 -9.75 32.99 26.21
CA GLY A 103 -9.66 34.18 27.03
C GLY A 103 -10.67 35.20 26.50
N THR A 104 -11.59 35.66 27.33
CA THR A 104 -12.16 37.03 27.25
C THR A 104 -12.85 37.40 28.56
N ALA A 105 -12.55 38.64 28.95
CA ALA A 105 -12.96 39.40 30.11
C ALA A 105 -14.47 39.39 30.45
N ARG A 106 -14.79 39.41 31.75
CA ARG A 106 -15.41 40.53 32.49
C ARG A 106 -15.61 40.17 33.96
#